data_AF-A0A157SYJ1-F1
#
_entry.id   AF-A0A157SYJ1-F1
#
_cell.length_a   1.000
_cell.length_b   1.000
_cell.length_c   1.000
_cell.angle_alpha   90.00
_cell.angle_beta   90.00
_cell.angle_gamma   90.00
#
_symmetry.space_group_name_H-M   'P 1'
#
loop_
_entity.id
_entity.type
_entity.pdbx_description
1 polymer ?
#
loop_
_entity_poly.entity_id
_entity_poly.type
_entity_poly.pdbx_seq_one_letter_code
_entity_poly.pdbx_strand_id
1 'polypeptide(L)'
;MPVWSWVVGMGTKLIVYVLLFDVFLSLMVGAYSGITPPSIPPEPSYSLAQEIASSIVWTVGWGPLTLWGPVTLIPPFSILGANFPGLTLPGLTIPGVTLFSISFSWLAPILYLANWIVWIFQVISSVVGYLFSIFTSSISLLANVPTVGPFLTAFTLIINFILIWELVKLIRGYGL
;
A
#
# COMPACT_ATOMS: atom_id res chain seq x y z
N MET A 1 -33.90 -55.09 -15.02
CA MET A 1 -32.87 -54.19 -15.59
C MET A 1 -31.76 -54.06 -14.56
N PRO A 2 -30.53 -54.47 -14.85
CA PRO A 2 -29.50 -54.51 -13.83
C PRO A 2 -29.00 -53.10 -13.50
N VAL A 3 -28.86 -52.81 -12.21
CA VAL A 3 -28.34 -51.56 -11.63
C VAL A 3 -27.00 -51.13 -12.28
N TRP A 4 -26.25 -52.08 -12.82
CA TRP A 4 -24.96 -51.92 -13.49
C TRP A 4 -24.98 -51.02 -14.74
N SER A 5 -26.06 -51.02 -15.54
CA SER A 5 -26.19 -50.17 -16.73
C SER A 5 -26.26 -48.66 -16.38
N TRP A 6 -26.88 -48.32 -15.24
CA TRP A 6 -26.94 -46.95 -14.73
C TRP A 6 -25.59 -46.48 -14.18
N VAL A 7 -24.82 -47.37 -13.55
CA VAL A 7 -23.51 -47.06 -12.97
C VAL A 7 -22.48 -46.71 -14.04
N VAL A 8 -22.45 -47.43 -15.17
CA VAL A 8 -21.53 -47.13 -16.29
C VAL A 8 -21.89 -45.81 -16.98
N GLY A 9 -23.19 -45.56 -17.24
CA GLY A 9 -23.66 -44.30 -17.82
C GLY A 9 -23.46 -43.07 -16.91
N MET A 10 -23.52 -43.25 -15.59
CA MET A 10 -23.18 -42.21 -14.61
C MET A 10 -21.65 -41.98 -14.52
N GLY A 11 -20.84 -43.03 -14.62
CA GLY A 11 -19.39 -42.95 -14.53
C GLY A 11 -18.75 -42.10 -15.64
N THR A 12 -19.13 -42.32 -16.90
CA THR A 12 -18.57 -41.55 -18.03
C THR A 12 -18.96 -40.07 -17.98
N LYS A 13 -20.20 -39.76 -17.58
CA LYS A 13 -20.64 -38.36 -17.39
C LYS A 13 -19.87 -37.68 -16.27
N LEU A 14 -19.64 -38.38 -15.16
CA LEU A 14 -18.87 -37.87 -14.04
C LEU A 14 -17.42 -37.56 -14.45
N ILE A 15 -16.77 -38.46 -15.21
CA ILE A 15 -15.40 -38.27 -15.70
C ILE A 15 -15.31 -37.02 -16.59
N VAL A 16 -16.26 -36.82 -17.51
CA VAL A 16 -16.28 -35.64 -18.38
C VAL A 16 -16.49 -34.35 -17.57
N TYR A 17 -17.37 -34.36 -16.57
CA TYR A 17 -17.61 -33.18 -15.72
C TYR A 17 -16.40 -32.84 -14.84
N VAL A 18 -15.73 -33.85 -14.26
CA VAL A 18 -14.52 -33.64 -13.45
C VAL A 18 -13.39 -33.08 -14.30
N LEU A 19 -13.20 -33.59 -15.52
CA LEU A 19 -12.17 -33.06 -16.44
C LEU A 19 -12.44 -31.61 -16.87
N LEU A 20 -13.71 -31.27 -17.16
CA LEU A 20 -14.08 -29.88 -17.45
C LEU A 20 -13.82 -28.97 -16.24
N PHE A 21 -14.20 -29.43 -15.05
CA PHE A 21 -14.00 -28.69 -13.81
C PHE A 21 -12.51 -28.43 -13.50
N ASP A 22 -11.64 -29.44 -13.67
CA ASP A 22 -10.19 -29.31 -13.45
C ASP A 22 -9.54 -28.34 -14.45
N VAL A 23 -10.01 -28.32 -15.71
CA VAL A 23 -9.54 -27.36 -16.71
C VAL A 23 -9.92 -25.93 -16.31
N PHE A 24 -11.17 -25.70 -15.92
CA PHE A 24 -11.59 -24.38 -15.43
C PHE A 24 -10.79 -23.95 -14.20
N LEU A 25 -10.57 -24.85 -13.24
CA LEU A 25 -9.73 -24.56 -12.08
C LEU A 25 -8.29 -24.22 -12.46
N SER A 26 -7.66 -24.99 -13.35
CA SER A 26 -6.27 -24.72 -13.78
C SER A 26 -6.15 -23.39 -14.52
N LEU A 27 -7.14 -23.03 -15.34
CA LEU A 27 -7.21 -21.73 -16.02
C LEU A 27 -7.40 -20.60 -15.01
N MET A 28 -8.29 -20.75 -14.03
CA MET A 28 -8.49 -19.73 -12.99
C MET A 28 -7.27 -19.59 -12.08
N VAL A 29 -6.64 -20.69 -11.68
CA VAL A 29 -5.40 -20.66 -10.89
C VAL A 29 -4.30 -19.97 -11.68
N GLY A 30 -4.12 -20.26 -12.97
CA GLY A 30 -3.12 -19.56 -13.80
C GLY A 30 -3.46 -18.09 -14.07
N ALA A 31 -4.74 -17.72 -14.18
CA ALA A 31 -5.20 -16.35 -14.43
C ALA A 31 -4.95 -15.41 -13.27
N TYR A 32 -5.18 -15.94 -12.07
CA TYR A 32 -5.29 -15.17 -10.85
C TYR A 32 -4.18 -15.51 -9.85
N SER A 33 -3.26 -16.44 -10.18
CA SER A 33 -2.09 -16.71 -9.32
C SER A 33 -1.21 -15.47 -9.22
N GLY A 34 -0.99 -15.00 -8.00
CA GLY A 34 -0.15 -13.84 -7.73
C GLY A 34 -0.87 -12.50 -7.75
N ILE A 35 -2.17 -12.46 -8.07
CA ILE A 35 -2.98 -11.27 -7.85
C ILE A 35 -3.29 -11.17 -6.35
N THR A 36 -2.60 -10.27 -5.67
CA THR A 36 -2.86 -9.96 -4.26
C THR A 36 -3.92 -8.86 -4.16
N PRO A 37 -4.76 -8.88 -3.11
CA PRO A 37 -5.70 -7.79 -2.86
C PRO A 37 -4.94 -6.45 -2.73
N PRO A 38 -5.59 -5.32 -3.09
CA PRO A 38 -4.96 -4.01 -2.99
C PRO A 38 -4.63 -3.68 -1.54
N SER A 39 -3.44 -3.13 -1.29
CA SER A 39 -3.06 -2.61 0.03
C SER A 39 -3.66 -1.23 0.21
N ILE A 40 -4.75 -1.15 0.97
CA ILE A 40 -5.39 0.12 1.32
C ILE A 40 -4.62 0.75 2.49
N PRO A 41 -4.09 1.98 2.37
CA PRO A 41 -3.42 2.64 3.48
C PRO A 41 -4.42 2.94 4.62
N PRO A 42 -3.97 2.97 5.88
CA PRO A 42 -4.83 3.33 7.00
C PRO A 42 -5.48 4.70 6.82
N GLU A 43 -6.68 4.86 7.37
CA GLU A 43 -7.40 6.14 7.35
C GLU A 43 -6.59 7.24 8.06
N PRO A 44 -6.59 8.48 7.55
CA PRO A 44 -5.94 9.60 8.21
C PRO A 44 -6.55 9.83 9.58
N SER A 45 -5.70 10.00 10.61
CA SER A 45 -6.13 10.34 11.96
C SER A 45 -5.95 11.82 12.24
N TYR A 46 -6.87 12.39 13.01
CA TYR A 46 -6.75 13.79 13.45
C TYR A 46 -5.54 13.99 14.36
N SER A 47 -5.17 12.99 15.17
CA SER A 47 -3.99 13.03 16.03
C SER A 47 -2.69 13.23 15.25
N LEU A 48 -2.54 12.55 14.11
CA LEU A 48 -1.38 12.73 13.23
C LEU A 48 -1.34 14.14 12.63
N ALA A 49 -2.49 14.66 12.18
CA ALA A 49 -2.57 16.01 11.65
C ALA A 49 -2.25 17.07 12.73
N GLN A 50 -2.70 16.85 13.96
CA GLN A 50 -2.42 17.68 15.12
C GLN A 50 -0.92 17.67 15.48
N GLU A 51 -0.29 16.50 15.45
CA GLU A 51 1.14 16.36 15.71
C GLU A 51 1.96 17.13 14.67
N ILE A 52 1.68 16.92 13.37
CA ILE A 52 2.33 17.64 12.28
C ILE A 52 2.13 19.16 12.42
N ALA A 53 0.89 19.61 12.66
CA ALA A 53 0.59 21.02 12.83
C ALA A 53 1.31 21.65 14.04
N SER A 54 1.40 20.91 15.14
CA SER A 54 2.07 21.35 16.37
C SER A 54 3.59 21.39 16.26
N SER A 55 4.18 20.59 15.34
CA SER A 55 5.62 20.60 15.07
C SER A 55 6.08 21.88 14.37
N ILE A 56 5.16 22.57 13.68
CA ILE A 56 5.43 23.84 13.02
C ILE A 56 5.39 24.93 14.09
N VAL A 57 6.56 25.39 14.51
CA VAL A 57 6.73 26.45 15.50
C VAL A 57 7.62 27.54 14.93
N TRP A 58 7.17 28.78 15.05
CA TRP A 58 8.00 29.94 14.79
C TRP A 58 8.42 30.57 16.10
N THR A 59 9.74 30.58 16.32
CA THR A 59 10.35 31.21 17.48
C THR A 59 11.19 32.38 17.01
N VAL A 60 10.94 33.55 17.60
CA VAL A 60 11.80 34.72 17.41
C VAL A 60 12.47 35.04 18.73
N GLY A 61 13.76 35.27 18.63
CA GLY A 61 14.63 35.56 19.75
C GLY A 61 16.03 35.83 19.25
N TRP A 62 16.93 36.10 20.18
CA TRP A 62 18.35 36.13 19.90
C TRP A 62 19.03 35.00 20.64
N GLY A 63 20.05 34.41 20.00
CA GLY A 63 20.97 33.52 20.68
C GLY A 63 21.83 34.29 21.70
N PRO A 64 22.63 33.59 22.51
CA PRO A 64 23.53 34.25 23.45
C PRO A 64 24.43 35.27 22.74
N LEU A 65 24.41 36.51 23.22
CA LEU A 65 25.26 37.58 22.68
C LEU A 65 26.47 37.71 23.57
N THR A 66 27.66 37.55 23.01
CA THR A 66 28.92 37.80 23.73
C THR A 66 29.49 39.12 23.25
N LEU A 67 29.56 40.09 24.16
CA LEU A 67 30.24 41.36 23.91
C LEU A 67 31.75 41.12 24.05
N TRP A 68 32.47 41.24 22.93
CA TRP A 68 33.92 41.10 22.90
C TRP A 68 34.56 42.44 23.28
N GLY A 69 35.18 42.47 24.47
CA GLY A 69 35.87 43.63 25.00
C GLY A 69 35.46 43.97 26.44
N PRO A 70 36.23 44.81 27.15
CA PRO A 70 35.87 45.29 28.47
C PRO A 70 34.63 46.19 28.38
N VAL A 71 33.53 45.77 29.03
CA VAL A 71 32.31 46.58 29.15
C VAL A 71 32.31 47.25 30.52
N THR A 72 32.19 48.59 30.53
CA THR A 72 32.14 49.38 31.76
C THR A 72 30.70 49.47 32.27
N LEU A 73 30.40 48.83 33.41
CA LEU A 73 29.07 48.86 34.02
C LEU A 73 28.86 50.08 34.93
N ILE A 74 29.93 50.54 35.58
CA ILE A 74 29.91 51.69 36.48
C ILE A 74 31.08 52.60 36.08
N PRO A 75 30.81 53.86 35.67
CA PRO A 75 31.88 54.80 35.36
C PRO A 75 32.68 55.12 36.62
N PRO A 76 33.99 55.40 36.51
CA PRO A 76 34.78 55.84 37.66
C PRO A 76 34.18 57.10 38.28
N PHE A 77 34.22 57.20 39.61
CA PHE A 77 33.76 58.37 40.35
C PHE A 77 34.69 58.69 41.52
N SER A 78 34.62 59.92 42.02
CA SER A 78 35.45 60.41 43.12
C SER A 78 34.57 61.05 44.20
N ILE A 79 34.83 60.73 45.46
CA ILE A 79 34.18 61.35 46.62
C ILE A 79 35.28 61.81 47.57
N LEU A 80 35.28 63.10 47.93
CA LEU A 80 36.22 63.69 48.90
C LEU A 80 37.71 63.37 48.59
N GLY A 81 38.06 63.31 47.30
CA GLY A 81 39.44 63.04 46.83
C GLY A 81 39.83 61.57 46.77
N ALA A 82 38.96 60.63 47.18
CA ALA A 82 39.17 59.20 46.97
C ALA A 82 38.63 58.78 45.59
N ASN A 83 39.51 58.27 44.73
CA ASN A 83 39.16 57.79 43.39
C ASN A 83 38.80 56.31 43.43
N PHE A 84 37.57 55.98 43.02
CA PHE A 84 37.12 54.60 42.88
C PHE A 84 37.21 54.19 41.40
N PRO A 85 38.00 53.16 41.06
CA PRO A 85 38.07 52.67 39.69
C PRO A 85 36.71 52.09 39.26
N GLY A 86 36.32 52.36 38.02
CA GLY A 86 35.10 51.81 37.44
C GLY A 86 35.17 50.29 37.28
N LEU A 87 34.04 49.61 37.40
CA LEU A 87 33.96 48.16 37.21
C LEU A 87 33.88 47.85 35.71
N THR A 88 34.94 47.26 35.17
CA THR A 88 35.00 46.72 33.81
C THR A 88 35.00 45.19 33.89
N LEU A 89 34.04 44.55 33.21
CA LEU A 89 34.00 43.09 33.10
C LEU A 89 34.50 42.66 31.72
N PRO A 90 35.52 41.79 31.64
CA PRO A 90 35.96 41.22 30.39
C PRO A 90 34.95 40.15 29.95
N GLY A 91 34.27 40.41 28.83
CA GLY A 91 33.32 39.47 28.25
C GLY A 91 32.00 39.40 29.03
N LEU A 92 30.99 40.12 28.54
CA LEU A 92 29.62 39.96 29.01
C LEU A 92 28.87 39.04 28.05
N THR A 93 28.43 37.88 28.53
CA THR A 93 27.52 37.00 27.79
C THR A 93 26.09 37.27 28.24
N ILE A 94 25.29 37.85 27.35
CA ILE A 94 23.85 38.01 27.54
C ILE A 94 23.20 36.68 27.14
N PRO A 95 22.44 36.02 28.03
CA PRO A 95 21.74 34.79 27.68
C PRO A 95 20.73 35.06 26.55
N GLY A 96 20.52 34.06 25.70
CA GLY A 96 19.52 34.16 24.64
C GLY A 96 18.13 34.32 25.22
N VAL A 97 17.29 35.10 24.55
CA VAL A 97 15.90 35.34 24.96
C VAL A 97 14.99 34.97 23.80
N THR A 98 13.97 34.16 24.07
CA THR A 98 12.82 33.96 23.19
C THR A 98 11.81 35.07 23.45
N LEU A 99 11.59 35.94 22.47
CA LEU A 99 10.61 37.02 22.55
C LEU A 99 9.20 36.50 22.37
N PHE A 100 9.00 35.61 21.40
CA PHE A 100 7.74 34.92 21.20
C PHE A 100 7.95 33.55 20.57
N SER A 101 6.99 32.68 20.80
CA SER A 101 6.87 31.37 20.15
C SER A 101 5.42 31.17 19.75
N ILE A 102 5.18 30.89 18.48
CA ILE A 102 3.84 30.66 17.93
C ILE A 102 3.82 29.25 17.33
N SER A 103 2.93 28.41 17.83
CA SER A 103 2.65 27.08 17.26
C SER A 103 1.54 27.18 16.23
N PHE A 104 1.67 26.45 15.12
CA PHE A 104 0.64 26.39 14.07
C PHE A 104 -0.34 25.23 14.25
N SER A 105 -0.54 24.75 15.48
CA SER A 105 -1.49 23.67 15.80
C SER A 105 -2.91 23.95 15.28
N TRP A 106 -3.30 25.22 15.17
CA TRP A 106 -4.60 25.63 14.62
C TRP A 106 -4.80 25.23 13.14
N LEU A 107 -3.74 24.89 12.40
CA LEU A 107 -3.82 24.36 11.03
C LEU A 107 -4.26 22.89 10.96
N ALA A 108 -4.34 22.18 12.10
CA ALA A 108 -4.67 20.76 12.12
C ALA A 108 -5.97 20.39 11.38
N PRO A 109 -7.08 21.14 11.47
CA PRO A 109 -8.29 20.84 10.68
C PRO A 109 -8.08 20.90 9.17
N ILE A 110 -7.27 21.86 8.69
CA ILE A 110 -6.98 22.03 7.26
C ILE A 110 -6.07 20.90 6.78
N LEU A 111 -5.03 20.58 7.55
CA LEU A 111 -4.12 19.47 7.25
C LEU A 111 -4.85 18.12 7.28
N TYR A 112 -5.78 17.93 8.21
CA TYR A 112 -6.62 16.74 8.28
C TYR A 112 -7.47 16.57 7.02
N LEU A 113 -8.13 17.65 6.56
CA LEU A 113 -8.90 17.62 5.32
C LEU A 113 -8.01 17.31 4.10
N ALA A 114 -6.83 17.92 4.01
CA ALA A 114 -5.88 17.65 2.93
C ALA A 114 -5.44 16.18 2.91
N ASN A 115 -5.11 15.61 4.08
CA ASN A 115 -4.76 14.19 4.20
C ASN A 115 -5.91 13.27 3.78
N TRP A 116 -7.16 13.62 4.11
CA TRP A 116 -8.34 12.88 3.63
C TRP A 116 -8.47 12.90 2.11
N ILE A 117 -8.29 14.06 1.48
CA ILE A 117 -8.34 14.18 0.03
C ILE A 117 -7.25 13.30 -0.61
N VAL A 118 -6.01 13.37 -0.11
CA VAL A 118 -4.90 12.54 -0.59
C VAL A 118 -5.21 11.04 -0.42
N TRP A 119 -5.73 10.65 0.74
CA TRP A 119 -6.08 9.26 1.02
C TRP A 119 -7.15 8.74 0.06
N ILE A 120 -8.21 9.51 -0.22
CA ILE A 120 -9.25 9.13 -1.20
C ILE A 120 -8.64 8.82 -2.57
N PHE A 121 -7.73 9.68 -3.07
CA PHE A 121 -7.06 9.44 -4.34
C PHE A 121 -6.17 8.18 -4.31
N GLN A 122 -5.47 7.93 -3.20
CA GLN A 122 -4.65 6.73 -3.05
C GLN A 122 -5.51 5.45 -3.04
N VAL A 123 -6.65 5.45 -2.34
CA VAL A 123 -7.58 4.31 -2.33
C VAL A 123 -8.13 4.05 -3.73
N ILE A 124 -8.63 5.09 -4.40
CA ILE A 124 -9.16 4.96 -5.77
C ILE A 124 -8.09 4.42 -6.71
N SER A 125 -6.87 4.97 -6.66
CA SER A 125 -5.76 4.51 -7.50
C SER A 125 -5.40 3.04 -7.24
N SER A 126 -5.38 2.61 -5.97
CA SER A 126 -5.07 1.23 -5.59
C SER A 126 -6.14 0.25 -6.10
N VAL A 127 -7.42 0.60 -5.96
CA VAL A 127 -8.54 -0.22 -6.45
C VAL A 127 -8.55 -0.28 -7.98
N VAL A 128 -8.37 0.84 -8.66
CA VAL A 128 -8.33 0.90 -10.12
C VAL A 128 -7.13 0.11 -10.67
N GLY A 129 -5.96 0.24 -10.05
CA GLY A 129 -4.77 -0.54 -10.42
C GLY A 129 -4.98 -2.05 -10.26
N TYR A 130 -5.63 -2.47 -9.17
CA TYR A 130 -6.01 -3.87 -8.96
C TYR A 130 -6.96 -4.39 -10.04
N LEU A 131 -7.99 -3.62 -10.40
CA LEU A 131 -8.93 -3.98 -11.48
C LEU A 131 -8.21 -4.12 -12.83
N PHE A 132 -7.32 -3.17 -13.16
CA PHE A 132 -6.50 -3.29 -14.38
C PHE A 132 -5.62 -4.53 -14.36
N SER A 133 -5.00 -4.87 -13.22
CA SER A 133 -4.22 -6.11 -13.08
C SER A 133 -5.04 -7.37 -13.38
N ILE A 134 -6.29 -7.42 -12.92
CA ILE A 134 -7.23 -8.51 -13.24
C ILE A 134 -7.51 -8.56 -14.75
N PHE A 135 -7.84 -7.42 -15.36
CA PHE A 135 -8.14 -7.36 -16.79
C PHE A 135 -6.94 -7.74 -17.65
N THR A 136 -5.75 -7.20 -17.34
CA THR A 136 -4.52 -7.52 -18.07
C THR A 136 -4.16 -8.99 -17.94
N SER A 137 -4.31 -9.59 -16.76
CA SER A 137 -4.04 -11.03 -16.58
C SER A 137 -5.04 -11.91 -17.34
N SER A 138 -6.32 -11.53 -17.33
CA SER A 138 -7.37 -12.21 -18.10
C SER A 138 -7.13 -12.12 -19.61
N ILE A 139 -6.71 -10.95 -20.11
CA ILE A 139 -6.35 -10.74 -21.52
C ILE A 139 -5.07 -11.49 -21.87
N SER A 140 -4.06 -11.51 -21.00
CA SER A 140 -2.81 -12.25 -21.20
C SER A 140 -3.07 -13.75 -21.38
N LEU A 141 -3.97 -14.33 -20.58
CA LEU A 141 -4.40 -15.72 -20.80
C LEU A 141 -5.09 -15.90 -22.15
N LEU A 142 -5.99 -14.99 -22.51
CA LEU A 142 -6.70 -15.05 -23.79
C LEU A 142 -5.77 -14.81 -24.99
N ALA A 143 -4.70 -14.05 -24.83
CA ALA A 143 -3.71 -13.76 -25.87
C ALA A 143 -2.66 -14.88 -25.99
N ASN A 144 -2.39 -15.64 -24.92
CA ASN A 144 -1.57 -16.85 -24.93
C ASN A 144 -2.35 -18.10 -25.39
N VAL A 145 -3.50 -17.90 -26.03
CA VAL A 145 -4.30 -18.93 -26.73
C VAL A 145 -3.61 -19.61 -27.94
N PRO A 146 -2.38 -19.29 -28.41
CA PRO A 146 -1.66 -20.19 -29.34
C PRO A 146 -1.39 -21.58 -28.76
N THR A 147 -1.39 -21.76 -27.43
CA THR A 147 -1.33 -23.09 -26.78
C THR A 147 -2.70 -23.64 -26.44
N VAL A 148 -3.73 -22.81 -26.30
CA VAL A 148 -5.11 -23.25 -26.03
C VAL A 148 -5.74 -23.90 -27.26
N GLY A 149 -5.44 -23.44 -28.48
CA GLY A 149 -5.88 -24.11 -29.70
C GLY A 149 -5.38 -25.57 -29.80
N PRO A 150 -4.06 -25.82 -29.78
CA PRO A 150 -3.48 -27.16 -29.76
C PRO A 150 -3.85 -27.97 -28.50
N PHE A 151 -3.98 -27.34 -27.33
CA PHE A 151 -4.43 -28.01 -26.10
C PHE A 151 -5.90 -28.46 -26.20
N LEU A 152 -6.81 -27.58 -26.63
CA LEU A 152 -8.22 -27.92 -26.87
C LEU A 152 -8.36 -28.94 -28.00
N THR A 153 -7.50 -28.91 -29.02
CA THR A 153 -7.49 -29.90 -30.10
C THR A 153 -7.03 -31.26 -29.59
N ALA A 154 -5.91 -31.34 -28.87
CA ALA A 154 -5.44 -32.58 -28.24
C ALA A 154 -6.45 -33.13 -27.23
N PHE A 155 -7.06 -32.24 -26.44
CA PHE A 155 -8.10 -32.58 -25.47
C PHE A 155 -9.39 -33.08 -26.13
N THR A 156 -9.83 -32.43 -27.21
CA THR A 156 -10.96 -32.90 -28.04
C THR A 156 -10.65 -34.26 -28.67
N LEU A 157 -9.41 -34.50 -29.07
CA LEU A 157 -8.96 -35.78 -29.61
C LEU A 157 -8.99 -36.88 -28.53
N ILE A 158 -8.54 -36.56 -27.30
CA ILE A 158 -8.61 -37.47 -26.14
C ILE A 158 -10.07 -37.77 -25.77
N ILE A 159 -10.94 -36.75 -25.70
CA ILE A 159 -12.36 -36.95 -25.43
C ILE A 159 -13.02 -37.79 -26.52
N ASN A 160 -12.79 -37.46 -27.80
CA ASN A 160 -13.32 -38.23 -28.91
C ASN A 160 -12.82 -39.68 -28.88
N PHE A 161 -11.56 -39.90 -28.52
CA PHE A 161 -11.02 -41.25 -28.35
C PHE A 161 -11.71 -42.00 -27.21
N ILE A 162 -11.93 -41.36 -26.06
CA ILE A 162 -12.67 -41.94 -24.92
C ILE A 162 -14.12 -42.25 -25.33
N LEU A 163 -14.80 -41.32 -26.02
CA LEU A 163 -16.18 -41.51 -26.48
C LEU A 163 -16.31 -42.65 -27.50
N ILE A 164 -15.39 -42.71 -28.46
CA ILE A 164 -15.33 -43.81 -29.44
C ILE A 164 -15.05 -45.14 -28.72
N TRP A 165 -14.15 -45.15 -27.75
CA TRP A 165 -13.85 -46.34 -26.96
C TRP A 165 -15.05 -46.84 -26.14
N GLU A 166 -15.79 -45.94 -25.52
CA GLU A 166 -17.05 -46.28 -24.83
C GLU A 166 -18.12 -46.79 -25.82
N LEU A 167 -18.21 -46.22 -27.03
CA LEU A 167 -19.09 -46.71 -28.09
C LEU A 167 -18.69 -48.11 -28.59
N VAL A 168 -17.40 -48.38 -28.73
CA VAL A 168 -16.88 -49.71 -29.08
C VAL A 168 -17.20 -50.74 -27.99
N LYS A 169 -17.07 -50.37 -26.71
CA LYS A 169 -17.46 -51.23 -25.58
C LYS A 169 -18.95 -51.56 -25.62
N LEU A 170 -19.80 -50.58 -25.91
CA LEU A 170 -21.25 -50.76 -26.07
C LEU A 170 -21.59 -51.76 -27.18
N ILE A 171 -20.94 -51.64 -28.35
CA ILE A 171 -21.18 -52.54 -29.50
C ILE A 171 -20.67 -53.96 -29.22
N ARG A 172 -19.53 -54.11 -28.55
CA ARG A 172 -18.93 -55.42 -28.21
C ARG A 172 -19.65 -56.15 -27.08
N GLY A 173 -20.76 -55.60 -26.58
CA GLY A 173 -21.55 -56.23 -25.52
C GLY A 173 -20.91 -56.15 -24.13
N TYR A 174 -19.85 -55.37 -23.94
CA TYR A 174 -19.31 -55.05 -22.62
C TYR A 174 -20.18 -54.03 -21.86
N GLY A 175 -21.28 -53.57 -22.48
CA GLY A 175 -22.22 -52.57 -21.97
C GLY A 175 -23.53 -53.11 -21.38
N LEU A 176 -23.57 -54.40 -20.99
CA LEU A 176 -24.62 -54.97 -20.13
C LEU A 176 -24.05 -55.28 -18.73
#